data_AF-A0A4D4LPW9-F1
#
_entry.id   AF-A0A4D4LPW9-F1
#
_cell.length_a   1.000
_cell.length_b   1.000
_cell.length_c   1.000
_cell.angle_alpha   90.00
_cell.angle_beta   90.00
_cell.angle_gamma   90.00
#
_symmetry.space_group_name_H-M   'P 1'
#
loop_
_entity.id
_entity.type
_entity.pdbx_description
1 polymer ?
#
loop_
_entity_poly.entity_id
_entity_poly.type
_entity_poly.pdbx_seq_one_letter_code
_entity_poly.pdbx_strand_id
1 'polypeptide(L)' 'MSEVLGRPIRYQRQSLEDLRAALTGRGMGNALVEGYVDMMRAKDDGIDQGVRRTPETASPTTFRQWCEEVLKPAVQA' A
#
# COMPACT_ATOMS: atom_id res chain seq x y z
N MET A 1 -5.40 -7.20 -8.09
CA MET A 1 -4.61 -6.23 -8.90
C MET A 1 -4.13 -6.84 -10.21
N SER A 2 -3.27 -7.87 -10.23
CA SER A 2 -2.78 -8.48 -11.49
C SER A 2 -3.90 -8.95 -12.41
N GLU A 3 -4.90 -9.65 -11.86
CA GLU A 3 -6.10 -10.07 -12.59
C GLU A 3 -6.87 -8.88 -13.18
N VAL A 4 -7.13 -7.86 -12.36
CA VAL A 4 -7.89 -6.67 -12.76
C VAL A 4 -7.18 -5.89 -13.87
N LEU A 5 -5.85 -5.81 -13.82
CA LEU A 5 -5.03 -5.11 -14.81
C LEU A 5 -4.59 -6.00 -15.99
N GLY A 6 -4.90 -7.30 -15.97
CA GLY A 6 -4.51 -8.25 -17.03
C GLY A 6 -3.00 -8.42 -17.21
N ARG A 7 -2.18 -8.09 -16.21
CA ARG A 7 -0.70 -8.17 -16.28
C ARG A 7 -0.08 -8.67 -14.97
N PRO A 8 1.04 -9.41 -15.04
CA PRO A 8 1.72 -9.87 -13.83
C PRO A 8 2.24 -8.69 -13.02
N ILE A 9 1.90 -8.66 -11.72
CA ILE A 9 2.40 -7.69 -10.75
C ILE A 9 2.82 -8.47 -9.50
N ARG A 10 4.07 -8.28 -9.09
CA ARG A 10 4.67 -9.02 -7.97
C ARG A 10 4.89 -8.08 -6.80
N TYR A 11 4.51 -8.52 -5.60
CA TYR A 11 4.98 -7.90 -4.36
C TYR A 11 6.46 -8.21 -4.15
N GLN A 12 7.27 -7.19 -3.89
CA GLN A 12 8.66 -7.33 -3.48
C GLN A 12 8.83 -6.66 -2.12
N ARG A 13 9.20 -7.45 -1.11
CA ARG A 13 9.56 -6.88 0.19
C ARG A 13 10.92 -6.20 0.06
N GLN A 14 11.02 -5.01 0.62
CA GLN A 14 12.25 -4.22 0.66
C GLN A 14 12.57 -3.91 2.11
N SER A 15 13.85 -3.64 2.42
CA SER A 15 14.20 -3.15 3.75
C SER A 15 13.64 -1.74 3.97
N LEU A 16 13.51 -1.33 5.23
CA LEU A 16 13.10 0.05 5.55
C LEU A 16 14.12 1.08 5.05
N GLU A 17 15.40 0.71 4.97
CA GLU A 17 16.46 1.55 4.42
C GLU A 17 16.30 1.73 2.90
N ASP A 18 16.04 0.64 2.17
CA ASP A 18 15.77 0.69 0.73
C ASP A 18 14.53 1.53 0.43
N LEU A 19 13.48 1.38 1.25
CA LEU A 19 12.26 2.19 1.13
C LEU A 19 12.57 3.68 1.35
N ARG A 20 13.33 4.02 2.40
CA ARG A 20 13.76 5.39 2.68
C ARG A 20 14.51 5.97 1.48
N ALA A 21 15.53 5.27 1.00
CA ALA A 21 16.32 5.69 -0.15
C ALA A 21 15.47 5.88 -1.41
N ALA A 22 14.52 4.98 -1.68
CA ALA A 22 13.62 5.07 -2.82
C ALA A 22 12.67 6.27 -2.74
N LEU A 23 12.14 6.60 -1.56
CA LEU A 23 11.24 7.75 -1.37
C LEU A 23 12.01 9.08 -1.47
N THR A 24 13.19 9.18 -0.84
CA THR A 24 14.07 10.35 -0.95
C THR A 24 14.51 10.56 -2.41
N GLY A 25 14.90 9.50 -3.12
CA GLY A 25 15.30 9.57 -4.53
C GLY A 25 14.20 10.03 -5.48
N ARG A 26 12.92 9.97 -5.06
CA ARG A 26 11.76 10.50 -5.79
C ARG A 26 11.44 11.96 -5.43
N GLY A 27 12.26 12.61 -4.60
CA GLY A 27 12.08 14.01 -4.20
C GLY A 27 11.05 14.22 -3.09
N MET A 28 10.67 13.18 -2.35
CA MET A 28 9.77 13.31 -1.20
C MET A 28 10.48 14.03 -0.04
N GLY A 29 9.79 14.97 0.61
CA GLY A 29 10.34 15.72 1.74
C GLY A 29 10.64 14.83 2.95
N ASN A 30 11.70 15.17 3.70
CA ASN A 30 12.23 14.32 4.79
C ASN A 30 11.17 13.91 5.82
N ALA A 31 10.29 14.82 6.24
CA ALA A 31 9.24 14.50 7.21
C ALA A 31 8.25 13.44 6.69
N LEU A 32 7.92 13.49 5.40
CA LEU A 32 7.07 12.48 4.77
C LEU A 32 7.81 11.15 4.63
N VAL A 33 9.09 11.17 4.25
CA VAL A 33 9.92 9.95 4.16
C VAL A 33 9.96 9.20 5.49
N GLU A 34 10.30 9.88 6.58
CA GLU A 34 10.35 9.25 7.90
C GLU A 34 8.95 8.78 8.36
N GLY A 35 7.90 9.56 8.10
CA GLY A 35 6.52 9.14 8.38
C GLY A 35 6.12 7.86 7.65
N TYR A 36 6.53 7.69 6.39
CA TYR A 36 6.29 6.45 5.63
C TYR A 36 7.08 5.26 6.20
N VAL A 37 8.35 5.47 6.56
CA VAL A 37 9.19 4.43 7.16
C VAL A 37 8.61 3.95 8.48
N ASP A 38 8.19 4.89 9.35
CA ASP A 38 7.59 4.58 10.64
C ASP A 38 6.23 3.88 10.47
N MET A 39 5.42 4.31 9.51
CA MET A 39 4.16 3.63 9.18
C MET A 39 4.41 2.19 8.72
N MET A 40 5.42 1.95 7.87
CA MET A 40 5.75 0.58 7.43
C MET A 40 6.28 -0.29 8.56
N ARG A 41 7.11 0.27 9.46
CA ARG A 41 7.55 -0.42 10.68
C ARG A 41 6.36 -0.81 11.55
N ALA A 42 5.45 0.12 11.81
CA ALA A 42 4.25 -0.16 12.60
C ALA A 42 3.36 -1.24 11.96
N LYS A 43 3.27 -1.28 10.62
CA LYS A 43 2.57 -2.35 9.90
C LYS A 43 3.22 -3.71 10.07
N ASP A 44 4.55 -3.77 9.98
CA ASP A 44 5.31 -4.99 10.25
C ASP A 44 5.14 -5.45 11.71
N ASP A 45 5.05 -4.50 12.65
CA ASP A 45 4.79 -4.75 14.08
C ASP A 45 3.31 -5.06 14.38
N GLY A 46 2.45 -5.12 13.36
CA GLY A 46 1.07 -5.59 13.50
C GLY A 46 0.03 -4.54 13.87
N ILE A 47 0.29 -3.24 13.63
CA ILE A 47 -0.68 -2.16 13.92
C ILE A 47 -2.07 -2.39 13.27
N ASP A 48 -2.11 -3.06 12.12
CA ASP A 48 -3.35 -3.37 11.40
C ASP A 48 -4.10 -4.61 11.95
N GLN A 49 -3.56 -5.29 12.97
CA GLN A 49 -4.11 -6.53 13.52
C GLN A 49 -4.99 -6.31 14.76
N GLY A 50 -5.16 -5.08 15.23
CA GLY A 50 -5.86 -4.77 16.48
C GLY A 50 -7.33 -5.21 16.53
N VAL A 51 -8.12 -4.87 15.50
CA VAL A 51 -9.53 -5.30 15.38
C VAL A 51 -9.67 -6.23 14.19
N ARG A 52 -10.20 -7.43 14.43
CA ARG A 52 -10.50 -8.38 13.35
C ARG A 52 -11.53 -7.77 12.41
N ARG A 53 -11.26 -7.83 11.10
CA ARG A 53 -12.23 -7.49 10.07
C ARG A 53 -13.34 -8.54 10.00
N THR A 54 -14.57 -8.10 10.20
CA THR A 54 -15.83 -8.83 10.07
C THR A 54 -16.77 -8.04 9.15
N PRO A 55 -17.91 -8.58 8.71
CA PRO A 55 -18.91 -7.81 7.96
C PRO A 55 -19.33 -6.50 8.65
N GLU A 56 -19.30 -6.44 9.98
CA GLU A 56 -19.71 -5.28 10.78
C GLU A 56 -18.60 -4.24 11.01
N THR A 57 -17.33 -4.66 10.90
CA THR A 57 -16.15 -3.82 11.23
C THR A 57 -15.29 -3.48 10.02
N ALA A 58 -15.51 -4.14 8.88
CA ALA A 58 -14.84 -3.84 7.64
C ALA A 58 -15.48 -2.63 6.93
N SER A 59 -14.68 -1.94 6.11
CA SER A 59 -15.22 -0.99 5.14
C SER A 59 -16.04 -1.73 4.07
N PRO A 60 -17.11 -1.13 3.54
CA PRO A 60 -17.90 -1.75 2.47
C PRO A 60 -17.11 -1.95 1.18
N THR A 61 -16.11 -1.10 0.94
CA THR A 61 -15.25 -1.18 -0.25
C THR A 61 -14.20 -2.26 -0.08
N THR A 62 -14.23 -3.26 -0.97
CA THR A 62 -13.20 -4.30 -1.03
C THR A 62 -11.98 -3.84 -1.82
N PHE A 63 -10.83 -4.49 -1.60
CA PHE A 63 -9.63 -4.21 -2.39
C PHE A 63 -9.83 -4.46 -3.90
N ARG A 64 -10.61 -5.49 -4.27
CA ARG A 64 -10.93 -5.77 -5.68
C ARG A 64 -11.76 -4.64 -6.28
N GLN A 65 -12.82 -4.22 -5.59
CA GLN A 65 -13.68 -3.14 -6.05
C GLN A 65 -12.86 -1.86 -6.29
N TRP A 66 -12.01 -1.47 -5.34
CA TRP A 66 -11.12 -0.33 -5.53
C TRP A 66 -10.17 -0.49 -6.73
N CYS A 67 -9.63 -1.70 -6.94
CA CYS A 67 -8.79 -1.97 -8.11
C CYS A 67 -9.55 -1.74 -9.43
N GLU A 68 -10.83 -2.13 -9.49
CA GLU A 68 -11.66 -2.05 -10.69
C GLU A 68 -12.15 -0.63 -10.96
N GLU A 69 -12.61 0.07 -9.92
CA GLU A 69 -13.26 1.38 -10.04
C GLU A 69 -12.29 2.56 -10.04
N VAL A 70 -11.11 2.41 -9.41
CA VAL A 70 -10.16 3.53 -9.23
C VAL A 70 -8.81 3.24 -9.88
N LEU A 71 -8.17 2.13 -9.51
CA LEU A 71 -6.81 1.85 -9.98
C LEU A 71 -6.75 1.62 -11.49
N LYS A 72 -7.63 0.77 -12.01
CA LYS A 72 -7.62 0.40 -13.43
C LYS A 72 -7.85 1.62 -14.34
N PRO A 73 -8.86 2.49 -14.10
CA PRO A 73 -9.00 3.72 -14.87
C PRO A 73 -7.77 4.62 -14.82
N ALA A 74 -7.15 4.81 -13.64
CA ALA A 74 -5.99 5.67 -13.49
C ALA A 74 -4.72 5.15 -14.20
N VAL A 75 -4.59 3.83 -14.37
CA VAL A 75 -3.44 3.20 -15.05
C VAL A 75 -3.65 3.10 -16.56
N GLN A 76 -4.90 3.10 -17.04
CA GLN A 76 -5.25 2.93 -18.46
C GLN A 76 -5.64 4.24 -19.16
N ALA A 77 -5.77 5.35 -18.42
CA ALA A 77 -5.92 6.70 -18.95
C ALA A 77 -4.59 7.20 -19.55
#